data_AF-A0A838TN86-F1
#
_entry.id   AF-A0A838TN86-F1
#
_cell.length_a   1.000
_cell.length_b   1.000
_cell.length_c   1.000
_cell.angle_alpha   90.00
_cell.angle_beta   90.00
_cell.angle_gamma   90.00
#
_symmetry.space_group_name_H-M   'P 1'
#
loop_
_entity.id
_entity.type
_entity.pdbx_description
1 polymer ?
#
loop_
_entity_poly.entity_id
_entity_poly.type
_entity_poly.pdbx_seq_one_letter_code
_entity_poly.pdbx_strand_id
1 'polypeptide(L)' 'MYYTHPCSYCHKLFYVYDTDKYRAAATLYAGIKKHLQDYDEDHKEHDFDDGASVDTQEVASAMTESAEPPPGGYDLG' A
#
# COMPACT_ATOMS: atom_id res chain seq x y z
N MET A 1 -7.57 -11.44 -8.49
CA MET A 1 -8.35 -10.95 -7.34
C MET A 1 -7.86 -9.55 -7.03
N TYR A 2 -8.73 -8.71 -6.46
CA TYR A 2 -8.32 -7.40 -5.97
C TYR A 2 -7.73 -7.55 -4.58
N TYR A 3 -6.53 -7.03 -4.40
CA TYR A 3 -5.86 -6.93 -3.11
C TYR A 3 -5.82 -5.48 -2.69
N THR A 4 -6.16 -5.21 -1.45
CA THR A 4 -6.30 -3.85 -0.94
C THR A 4 -5.55 -3.68 0.36
N HIS A 5 -4.94 -2.52 0.55
CA HIS A 5 -4.27 -2.16 1.80
C HIS A 5 -4.38 -0.65 2.04
N PRO A 6 -4.84 -0.20 3.23
CA PRO A 6 -4.87 1.22 3.55
C PRO A 6 -3.46 1.73 3.88
N CYS A 7 -3.19 2.99 3.54
CA CYS A 7 -2.01 3.69 4.04
C CYS A 7 -2.21 4.04 5.52
N SER A 8 -1.25 3.70 6.36
CA SER A 8 -1.33 3.90 7.83
C SER A 8 -1.41 5.37 8.27
N TYR A 9 -1.03 6.31 7.40
CA TYR A 9 -0.93 7.73 7.77
C TYR A 9 -2.14 8.54 7.32
N CYS A 10 -2.59 8.36 6.08
CA CYS A 10 -3.68 9.15 5.49
C CYS A 10 -4.97 8.35 5.28
N HIS A 11 -4.96 7.05 5.62
CA HIS A 11 -6.07 6.11 5.45
C HIS A 11 -6.58 5.96 4.01
N LYS A 12 -5.85 6.49 3.01
CA LYS A 12 -6.15 6.23 1.59
C LYS A 12 -6.01 4.74 1.32
N LEU A 13 -7.02 4.18 0.68
CA LEU A 13 -7.04 2.77 0.33
C LEU A 13 -6.31 2.57 -0.99
N PHE A 14 -5.28 1.72 -1.01
CA PHE A 14 -4.57 1.34 -2.22
C PHE A 14 -5.02 -0.06 -2.64
N TYR A 15 -5.08 -0.32 -3.95
CA TYR A 15 -5.42 -1.63 -4.44
C TYR A 15 -4.72 -2.00 -5.74
N VAL A 16 -4.66 -3.30 -5.99
CA VAL A 16 -4.06 -3.89 -7.19
C VAL A 16 -4.85 -5.13 -7.59
N TYR A 17 -5.04 -5.37 -8.88
CA TYR A 17 -5.58 -6.64 -9.36
C TYR A 17 -4.42 -7.57 -9.72
N ASP A 18 -4.26 -8.66 -8.98
CA ASP A 18 -3.23 -9.66 -9.29
C ASP A 18 -3.77 -11.09 -9.12
N THR A 19 -3.11 -12.03 -9.75
CA THR A 19 -3.32 -13.48 -9.54
C THR A 19 -2.42 -14.04 -8.46
N ASP A 20 -1.30 -13.38 -8.15
CA ASP A 20 -0.33 -13.80 -7.13
C ASP A 20 -0.35 -12.84 -5.92
N LYS A 21 -0.60 -13.41 -4.75
CA LYS A 21 -0.69 -12.73 -3.46
C LYS A 21 0.59 -11.97 -3.08
N TYR A 22 1.76 -12.53 -3.39
CA TYR A 22 3.04 -11.92 -3.01
C TYR A 22 3.45 -10.81 -3.97
N ARG A 23 3.12 -10.93 -5.26
CA ARG A 23 3.24 -9.84 -6.24
C ARG A 23 2.33 -8.68 -5.89
N ALA A 24 1.07 -8.96 -5.54
CA ALA A 24 0.15 -7.94 -5.07
C ALA A 24 0.69 -7.19 -3.85
N ALA A 25 1.20 -7.92 -2.85
CA ALA A 25 1.79 -7.34 -1.66
C ALA A 25 3.02 -6.47 -1.98
N ALA A 26 3.88 -6.89 -2.89
CA ALA A 26 5.03 -6.10 -3.34
C ALA A 26 4.59 -4.81 -4.05
N THR A 27 3.58 -4.87 -4.91
CA THR A 27 3.02 -3.70 -5.60
C THR A 27 2.37 -2.72 -4.60
N LEU A 28 1.54 -3.23 -3.68
CA LEU A 28 0.92 -2.45 -2.61
C LEU A 28 1.98 -1.76 -1.73
N TYR A 29 3.01 -2.50 -1.31
CA TYR A 29 4.11 -1.95 -0.51
C TYR A 29 4.84 -0.83 -1.26
N ALA A 30 5.23 -1.05 -2.52
CA ALA A 30 5.94 -0.06 -3.31
C ALA A 30 5.07 1.19 -3.57
N GLY A 31 3.78 1.01 -3.87
CA GLY A 31 2.84 2.10 -4.10
C GLY A 31 2.59 2.94 -2.84
N ILE A 32 2.35 2.29 -1.70
CA ILE A 32 2.14 2.96 -0.40
C ILE A 32 3.43 3.65 0.04
N LYS A 33 4.61 3.01 -0.11
CA LYS A 33 5.90 3.63 0.21
C LYS A 33 6.14 4.89 -0.62
N LYS A 34 5.92 4.82 -1.93
CA LYS A 34 6.04 5.99 -2.81
C LYS A 34 5.06 7.09 -2.42
N HIS A 35 3.82 6.73 -2.09
CA HIS A 35 2.84 7.69 -1.59
C HIS A 35 3.30 8.37 -0.30
N LEU A 36 3.88 7.61 0.64
CA LEU A 36 4.40 8.16 1.89
C LEU A 36 5.60 9.08 1.66
N GLN A 37 6.49 8.74 0.72
CA GLN A 37 7.61 9.61 0.35
C GLN A 37 7.12 10.93 -0.26
N ASP A 38 6.15 10.87 -1.18
CA ASP A 38 5.53 12.08 -1.78
C ASP A 38 4.77 12.89 -0.72
N TYR A 39 4.05 12.21 0.18
CA TYR A 39 3.35 12.82 1.30
C TYR A 39 4.31 13.52 2.26
N ASP A 40 5.47 12.91 2.55
CA ASP A 40 6.51 13.49 3.40
C ASP A 40 7.22 14.68 2.73
N GLU A 41 7.54 14.58 1.43
CA GLU A 41 8.09 15.71 0.67
C GLU A 41 7.13 16.91 0.64
N ASP A 42 5.82 16.67 0.59
CA ASP A 42 4.77 17.70 0.66
C ASP A 42 4.57 18.26 2.08
N HIS A 43 4.79 17.44 3.12
CA HIS A 43 4.51 17.82 4.52
C HIS A 43 5.73 18.26 5.36
N LYS A 44 6.98 18.07 4.92
CA LYS A 44 8.23 18.65 5.46
C LYS A 44 8.38 18.81 6.99
N GLU A 45 7.72 18.00 7.79
CA GLU A 45 7.81 18.01 9.25
C GLU A 45 7.72 16.60 9.84
N HIS A 46 8.34 15.57 9.26
CA HIS A 46 8.56 14.33 10.00
C HIS A 46 9.85 13.61 9.57
N ASP A 47 10.76 13.37 10.52
CA ASP A 47 11.78 12.32 10.40
C ASP A 47 11.03 10.98 10.27
N PHE A 48 10.75 10.55 9.03
CA PHE A 48 10.43 9.15 8.79
C PHE A 48 11.69 8.35 9.10
N ASP A 49 11.70 7.74 10.28
CA ASP A 49 12.71 6.76 10.67
C ASP A 49 12.81 5.73 9.55
N ASP A 50 13.91 5.80 8.80
CA ASP A 50 14.21 5.03 7.58
C ASP A 50 14.25 3.50 7.84
N GLY A 51 13.97 3.07 9.07
CA GLY A 51 14.04 1.70 9.56
C GLY A 51 12.78 0.86 9.44
N ALA A 52 11.62 1.41 9.04
CA ALA A 52 10.42 0.59 8.84
C ALA A 52 10.46 -0.12 7.47
N SER A 53 11.38 -1.07 7.32
CA SER A 53 11.26 -2.12 6.32
C SER A 53 10.01 -2.94 6.63
N VAL A 54 8.85 -2.47 6.16
CA VAL A 54 7.63 -3.28 6.19
C VAL A 54 7.92 -4.49 5.32
N ASP A 55 8.06 -5.64 5.95
CA ASP A 55 8.31 -6.88 5.23
C ASP A 55 7.11 -7.13 4.31
N THR A 56 7.37 -7.47 3.04
CA THR A 56 6.29 -7.77 2.09
C THR A 56 5.37 -8.90 2.58
N GLN A 57 5.83 -9.78 3.47
CA GLN A 57 5.00 -10.77 4.16
C GLN A 57 4.00 -10.14 5.14
N GLU A 58 4.36 -9.04 5.80
CA GLU A 58 3.46 -8.29 6.69
C GLU A 58 2.32 -7.69 5.86
N VAL A 59 2.66 -7.06 4.73
CA VAL A 59 1.65 -6.51 3.79
C VAL A 59 0.77 -7.62 3.22
N ALA A 60 1.36 -8.76 2.84
CA ALA A 60 0.60 -9.92 2.36
C ALA A 60 -0.35 -10.50 3.42
N SER A 61 -0.01 -10.39 4.70
CA SER A 61 -0.83 -10.87 5.81
C SER A 61 -1.93 -9.88 6.21
N ALA A 62 -1.69 -8.58 6.04
CA ALA A 62 -2.61 -7.51 6.41
C ALA A 62 -3.55 -7.06 5.27
N MET A 63 -3.25 -7.40 4.02
CA MET A 63 -4.09 -7.01 2.89
C MET A 63 -5.43 -7.74 2.86
N THR A 64 -6.45 -7.05 2.34
CA THR A 64 -7.79 -7.61 2.14
C THR A 64 -7.99 -8.03 0.69
N GLU A 65 -8.52 -9.23 0.51
CA GLU A 65 -8.79 -9.83 -0.80
C GLU A 65 -10.27 -9.66 -1.16
N SER A 66 -10.56 -9.29 -2.39
CA SER A 66 -11.93 -9.09 -2.89
C SER A 66 -12.06 -9.55 -4.35
N ALA A 67 -13.26 -10.00 -4.71
CA ALA A 67 -13.62 -10.29 -6.10
C ALA A 67 -13.88 -9.01 -6.91
N GLU A 68 -14.22 -7.91 -6.22
CA GLU A 68 -14.60 -6.64 -6.81
C GLU A 68 -13.60 -5.53 -6.41
N PRO A 69 -13.36 -4.52 -7.27
CA PRO A 69 -12.48 -3.41 -6.93
C PRO A 69 -13.08 -2.59 -5.78
N PRO A 70 -12.26 -2.08 -4.85
CA PRO A 70 -12.78 -1.29 -3.76
C PRO A 70 -13.28 0.09 -4.24
N PRO A 71 -14.38 0.60 -3.68
CA PRO A 71 -14.89 1.93 -4.04
C PRO A 71 -13.94 3.03 -3.55
N GLY A 72 -13.52 3.91 -4.46
CA GLY A 72 -12.72 5.10 -4.13
C GLY A 72 -11.27 4.82 -3.72
N GLY A 73 -10.77 3.60 -3.97
CA GLY A 73 -9.37 3.27 -3.77
C GLY A 73 -8.46 3.83 -4.86
N TYR A 74 -7.16 3.82 -4.61
CA TYR A 74 -6.11 4.18 -5.54
C TYR A 74 -5.57 2.92 -6.23
N ASP A 75 -5.85 2.80 -7.52
CA ASP A 75 -5.38 1.70 -8.37
C ASP A 75 -3.87 1.77 -8.58
N LEU A 76 -3.18 0.65 -8.37
CA LEU A 76 -1.74 0.51 -8.55
C LEU A 76 -1.35 -0.34 -9.77
N GLY A 77 -2.30 -0.94 -10.48
CA GLY A 77 -2.08 -1.65 -11.75
C GLY A 77 -2.54 -3.10 -11.77
#